data_AF-A0A7Y9RYH7-F1
#
_entry.id   AF-A0A7Y9RYH7-F1
#
_cell.length_a   1.000
_cell.length_b   1.000
_cell.length_c   1.000
_cell.angle_alpha   90.00
_cell.angle_beta   90.00
_cell.angle_gamma   90.00
#
_symmetry.space_group_name_H-M   'P 1'
#
loop_
_entity.id
_entity.type
_entity.pdbx_description
1 polymer ?
#
loop_
_entity_poly.entity_id
_entity_poly.type
_entity_poly.pdbx_seq_one_letter_code
_entity_poly.pdbx_strand_id
1 'polypeptide(L)'
;VVVAEQLVAQQQAERDAEVFGTGVATLDEDSATALVAGAFTNTVGGEAGAPFPVYLRLQLVLVDGEWLVDDFGSAVADEEAGGGLPGEDAPVPAPGTEPGAEPSAEPSAPSDLQTDIQPQEGATP
;
A
#
# COMPACT_ATOMS: atom_id res chain seq x y z
N VAL A 1 -18.25 2.16 -30.25
CA VAL A 1 -17.26 1.65 -29.27
C VAL A 1 -15.96 1.59 -30.06
N VAL A 2 -15.07 2.56 -29.86
CA VAL A 2 -13.77 2.60 -30.57
C VAL A 2 -12.74 3.44 -29.83
N VAL A 3 -13.13 4.58 -29.24
CA VAL A 3 -12.16 5.50 -28.59
C VAL A 3 -11.66 4.92 -27.26
N ALA A 4 -12.53 4.33 -26.44
CA ALA A 4 -12.15 3.74 -25.16
C ALA A 4 -11.28 2.48 -25.36
N GLU A 5 -11.63 1.57 -26.28
CA GLU A 5 -10.81 0.38 -26.55
C GLU A 5 -9.44 0.76 -27.15
N GLN A 6 -9.39 1.83 -27.96
CA GLN A 6 -8.15 2.31 -28.56
C GLN A 6 -7.26 3.07 -27.57
N LEU A 7 -7.83 3.68 -26.52
CA LEU A 7 -7.06 4.26 -25.41
C LEU A 7 -6.43 3.17 -24.54
N VAL A 8 -7.18 2.11 -24.21
CA VAL A 8 -6.65 0.97 -23.44
C VAL A 8 -5.53 0.26 -24.21
N ALA A 9 -5.69 0.05 -25.52
CA ALA A 9 -4.65 -0.54 -26.37
C ALA A 9 -3.38 0.33 -26.49
N GLN A 10 -3.49 1.64 -26.31
CA GLN A 10 -2.37 2.59 -26.33
C GLN A 10 -1.74 2.81 -24.94
N GLN A 11 -2.44 2.47 -23.86
CA GLN A 11 -2.03 2.87 -22.51
C GLN A 11 -0.83 2.06 -21.97
N GLN A 12 -0.40 0.99 -22.65
CA GLN A 12 0.71 0.13 -22.21
C GLN A 12 0.65 -0.19 -20.71
N ALA A 13 -0.54 -0.54 -20.22
CA ALA A 13 -0.74 -0.85 -18.82
C ALA A 13 -0.14 -2.24 -18.52
N GLU A 14 0.84 -2.29 -17.63
CA GLU A 14 1.48 -3.52 -17.16
C GLU A 14 1.49 -3.52 -15.63
N ARG A 15 1.41 -4.71 -15.03
CA ARG A 15 1.54 -4.89 -13.58
C ARG A 15 2.51 -6.02 -13.33
N ASP A 16 3.63 -5.68 -12.70
CA ASP A 16 4.60 -6.64 -12.19
C ASP A 16 4.25 -6.99 -10.75
N ALA A 17 4.48 -8.25 -10.39
CA ALA A 17 4.26 -8.77 -9.04
C ALA A 17 5.55 -9.38 -8.52
N GLU A 18 5.99 -8.95 -7.34
CA GLU A 18 7.08 -9.59 -6.61
C GLU A 18 6.51 -10.27 -5.36
N VAL A 19 6.81 -11.56 -5.20
CA VAL A 19 6.38 -12.35 -4.04
C VAL A 19 7.53 -12.42 -3.04
N PHE A 20 7.31 -11.87 -1.85
CA PHE A 20 8.29 -11.91 -0.76
C PHE A 20 8.17 -13.19 0.06
N GLY A 21 6.96 -13.74 0.17
CA GLY A 21 6.74 -14.99 0.89
C GLY A 21 5.30 -15.50 0.76
N THR A 22 5.16 -16.80 1.00
CA THR A 22 3.88 -17.50 1.02
C THR A 22 3.79 -18.41 2.24
N GLY A 23 2.58 -18.67 2.70
CA GLY A 23 2.29 -19.64 3.76
C GLY A 23 0.90 -20.25 3.59
N VAL A 24 0.71 -21.46 4.11
CA VAL A 24 -0.59 -22.14 4.10
C VAL A 24 -1.17 -22.05 5.51
N ALA A 25 -2.34 -21.41 5.61
CA ALA A 25 -3.05 -21.23 6.88
C ALA A 25 -3.94 -22.44 7.19
N THR A 26 -4.62 -22.99 6.18
CA THR A 26 -5.43 -24.20 6.29
C THR A 26 -5.26 -25.07 5.04
N LEU A 27 -5.41 -26.39 5.20
CA LEU A 27 -5.34 -27.36 4.11
C LEU A 27 -6.17 -28.58 4.48
N ASP A 28 -7.15 -28.88 3.63
CA ASP A 28 -8.01 -30.05 3.67
C ASP A 28 -7.83 -30.87 2.37
N GLU A 29 -8.71 -31.84 2.10
CA GLU A 29 -8.59 -32.73 0.94
C GLU A 29 -8.77 -32.01 -0.40
N ASP A 30 -9.67 -31.03 -0.47
CA ASP A 30 -10.06 -30.31 -1.68
C ASP A 30 -10.12 -28.79 -1.52
N SER A 31 -9.83 -28.25 -0.33
CA SER A 31 -9.77 -26.81 -0.05
C SER A 31 -8.50 -26.41 0.71
N ALA A 32 -8.01 -25.19 0.47
CA ALA A 32 -6.90 -24.62 1.23
C ALA A 32 -7.02 -23.11 1.39
N THR A 33 -6.40 -22.54 2.42
CA THR A 33 -6.21 -21.08 2.53
C THR A 33 -4.72 -20.77 2.52
N ALA A 34 -4.28 -19.93 1.60
CA ALA A 34 -2.90 -19.43 1.54
C ALA A 34 -2.82 -17.94 1.89
N LEU A 35 -1.71 -17.53 2.49
CA LEU A 35 -1.34 -16.15 2.74
C LEU A 35 -0.15 -15.80 1.86
N VAL A 36 -0.21 -14.66 1.17
CA VAL A 36 0.84 -14.19 0.27
C VAL A 36 1.21 -12.78 0.65
N ALA A 37 2.51 -12.53 0.85
CA ALA A 37 3.07 -11.19 1.02
C ALA A 37 3.90 -10.86 -0.21
N GLY A 38 3.70 -9.66 -0.77
CA GLY A 38 4.40 -9.23 -1.97
C GLY A 38 4.28 -7.73 -2.21
N ALA A 39 4.65 -7.31 -3.41
CA ALA A 39 4.40 -5.97 -3.90
C ALA A 39 3.99 -6.00 -5.36
N PHE A 40 3.18 -5.03 -5.77
CA PHE A 40 2.91 -4.76 -7.17
C PHE A 40 3.60 -3.48 -7.62
N THR A 41 4.05 -3.48 -8.87
CA THR A 41 4.49 -2.28 -9.58
C THR A 41 3.57 -2.09 -10.77
N ASN A 42 2.90 -0.93 -10.86
CA ASN A 42 2.07 -0.60 -12.01
C ASN A 42 2.87 0.26 -12.98
N THR A 43 2.85 -0.11 -14.26
CA THR A 43 3.41 0.67 -15.35
C THR A 43 2.27 1.20 -16.20
N VAL A 44 2.23 2.51 -16.45
CA VAL A 44 1.22 3.16 -17.30
C VAL A 44 1.95 4.10 -18.26
N GLY A 45 1.67 3.99 -19.55
CA GLY A 45 2.37 4.76 -20.58
C GLY A 45 3.87 4.46 -20.67
N GLY A 46 4.30 3.28 -20.22
CA GLY A 46 5.72 2.88 -20.17
C GLY A 46 6.50 3.42 -18.96
N GLU A 47 5.85 4.16 -18.05
CA GLU A 47 6.46 4.63 -16.80
C GLU A 47 6.01 3.77 -15.63
N ALA A 48 6.98 3.13 -14.95
CA ALA A 48 6.73 2.32 -13.77
C ALA A 48 6.58 3.21 -12.52
N GLY A 49 5.49 3.00 -11.77
CA GLY A 49 5.29 3.59 -10.46
C GLY A 49 6.20 2.97 -9.38
N ALA A 50 6.10 3.50 -8.16
CA ALA A 50 6.75 2.88 -7.02
C ALA A 50 6.06 1.54 -6.65
N PRO A 51 6.82 0.51 -6.23
CA PRO A 51 6.23 -0.72 -5.72
C PRO A 51 5.37 -0.43 -4.48
N PHE A 52 4.20 -1.05 -4.40
CA PHE A 52 3.34 -0.96 -3.22
C PHE A 52 3.08 -2.35 -2.64
N PRO A 53 3.21 -2.51 -1.30
CA PRO A 53 3.07 -3.81 -0.66
C PRO A 53 1.63 -4.30 -0.68
N VAL A 54 1.46 -5.61 -0.78
CA VAL A 54 0.18 -6.31 -0.71
C VAL A 54 0.29 -7.54 0.18
N TYR A 55 -0.80 -7.80 0.91
CA TYR A 55 -0.96 -8.99 1.75
C TYR A 55 -2.30 -9.63 1.39
N LEU A 56 -2.25 -10.80 0.75
CA LEU A 56 -3.41 -11.48 0.21
C LEU A 56 -3.71 -12.74 1.00
N ARG A 57 -5.00 -12.96 1.28
CA ARG A 57 -5.56 -14.26 1.67
C ARG A 57 -6.20 -14.87 0.43
N LEU A 58 -5.78 -16.06 0.05
CA LEU A 58 -6.30 -16.81 -1.09
C LEU A 58 -7.08 -18.02 -0.58
N GLN A 59 -8.31 -18.18 -1.03
CA GLN A 59 -9.09 -19.41 -0.89
C GLN A 59 -8.83 -20.25 -2.14
N LEU A 60 -8.42 -21.50 -1.96
CA LEU A 60 -8.09 -22.42 -3.05
C LEU A 60 -8.99 -23.65 -3.02
N VAL A 61 -9.30 -24.15 -4.21
CA VAL A 61 -10.07 -25.38 -4.44
C VAL A 61 -9.29 -26.30 -5.38
N LEU A 62 -9.27 -27.60 -5.09
CA LEU A 62 -8.64 -28.60 -5.94
C LEU A 62 -9.62 -29.04 -7.03
N VAL A 63 -9.30 -28.74 -8.29
CA VAL A 63 -10.09 -29.12 -9.47
C VAL A 63 -9.22 -29.95 -10.39
N ASP A 64 -9.65 -31.18 -10.69
CA ASP A 64 -8.94 -32.10 -11.58
C ASP A 64 -7.43 -32.31 -11.25
N GLY A 65 -7.08 -32.21 -9.96
CA GLY A 65 -5.70 -32.36 -9.46
C GLY A 65 -4.87 -31.07 -9.47
N GLU A 66 -5.47 -29.92 -9.79
CA GLU A 66 -4.83 -28.61 -9.76
C GLU A 66 -5.51 -27.67 -8.74
N TRP A 67 -4.71 -26.99 -7.92
CA TRP A 67 -5.22 -25.99 -6.99
C TRP A 67 -5.50 -24.68 -7.71
N LEU A 68 -6.76 -24.28 -7.74
CA LEU A 68 -7.22 -23.03 -8.35
C LEU A 68 -7.66 -22.05 -7.28
N VAL A 69 -7.49 -20.75 -7.54
CA VAL A 69 -8.00 -19.69 -6.67
C VAL A 69 -9.51 -19.60 -6.85
N ASP A 70 -10.25 -19.82 -5.78
CA ASP A 70 -11.71 -19.63 -5.73
C ASP A 70 -12.04 -18.18 -5.39
N ASP A 71 -11.38 -17.64 -4.36
CA ASP A 71 -11.59 -16.27 -3.87
C ASP A 71 -10.30 -15.68 -3.28
N PHE A 72 -10.22 -14.35 -3.21
CA PHE A 72 -9.10 -13.68 -2.59
C PHE A 72 -9.51 -12.38 -1.92
N GLY A 73 -8.79 -12.01 -0.86
CA GLY A 73 -9.01 -10.76 -0.14
C GLY A 73 -7.76 -10.25 0.54
N SER A 74 -7.89 -9.11 1.21
CA SER A 74 -6.83 -8.58 2.07
C SER A 74 -6.62 -9.52 3.26
N ALA A 75 -5.37 -9.85 3.56
CA ALA A 75 -5.00 -10.59 4.77
C ALA A 75 -4.91 -9.68 6.02
N VAL A 76 -4.96 -8.35 5.84
CA VAL A 76 -4.80 -7.36 6.92
C VAL A 76 -6.07 -6.59 7.28
N ALA A 77 -7.13 -6.72 6.47
CA ALA A 77 -8.44 -6.16 6.79
C ALA A 77 -9.38 -7.30 7.19
N ASP A 78 -9.93 -7.21 8.40
CA ASP A 78 -11.00 -8.09 8.86
C ASP A 78 -12.35 -7.48 8.42
N GLU A 79 -13.19 -8.34 7.86
CA GLU A 79 -14.64 -8.19 7.59
C GLU A 79 -15.11 -7.50 6.29
N GLU A 80 -15.87 -8.31 5.54
CA GLU A 80 -16.78 -8.08 4.41
C GLU A 80 -16.25 -7.63 3.04
N ALA A 81 -16.70 -8.38 2.03
CA ALA A 81 -16.35 -8.30 0.63
C ALA A 81 -16.57 -6.91 0.01
N GLY A 82 -15.52 -6.38 -0.61
CA GLY A 82 -15.59 -5.24 -1.50
C GLY A 82 -14.20 -5.00 -2.08
N GLY A 83 -13.99 -5.39 -3.34
CA GLY A 83 -12.73 -5.30 -4.07
C GLY A 83 -12.25 -3.86 -4.28
N GLY A 84 -11.88 -3.16 -3.22
CA GLY A 84 -11.13 -1.91 -3.27
C GLY A 84 -9.64 -2.23 -3.27
N LEU A 85 -9.00 -2.09 -4.44
CA LEU A 85 -7.55 -1.87 -4.46
C LEU A 85 -7.25 -0.59 -3.65
N PRO A 86 -6.14 -0.52 -2.91
CA PRO A 86 -5.74 0.72 -2.25
C PRO A 86 -5.50 1.80 -3.31
N GLY A 87 -6.46 2.73 -3.42
CA GLY A 87 -6.47 3.78 -4.43
C GLY A 87 -7.80 4.55 -4.56
N GLU A 88 -8.92 4.03 -4.04
CA GLU A 88 -10.24 4.64 -4.25
C GLU A 88 -10.65 5.70 -3.21
N ASP A 89 -9.81 5.98 -2.21
CA ASP A 89 -10.10 6.91 -1.11
C ASP A 89 -9.14 8.12 -1.09
N ALA A 90 -8.90 8.72 -2.25
CA ALA A 90 -8.40 10.09 -2.30
C ALA A 90 -9.60 11.04 -2.21
N PRO A 91 -9.76 11.85 -1.15
CA PRO A 91 -10.82 12.85 -1.11
C PRO A 91 -10.62 13.84 -2.27
N VAL A 92 -11.57 13.89 -3.19
CA VAL A 92 -11.62 14.89 -4.26
C VAL A 92 -11.77 16.27 -3.59
N PRO A 93 -10.82 17.21 -3.74
CA PRO A 93 -11.01 18.56 -3.22
C PRO A 93 -12.16 19.24 -3.97
N ALA A 94 -13.18 19.70 -3.24
CA ALA A 94 -14.26 20.49 -3.80
C ALA A 94 -13.73 21.83 -4.36
N PRO A 95 -14.27 22.34 -5.47
CA PRO A 95 -13.78 23.56 -6.09
C PRO A 95 -14.22 24.81 -5.31
N GLY A 96 -13.24 25.59 -4.84
CA GLY A 96 -13.22 27.06 -4.76
C GLY A 96 -14.34 27.81 -4.03
N THR A 97 -14.01 28.38 -2.87
CA THR A 97 -14.53 29.68 -2.44
C THR A 97 -13.44 30.42 -1.66
N GLU A 98 -12.74 31.34 -2.32
CA GLU A 98 -12.05 32.47 -1.68
C GLU A 98 -13.05 33.65 -1.61
N PRO A 99 -13.00 34.55 -0.60
CA PRO A 99 -11.86 35.47 -0.46
C PRO A 99 -11.50 35.97 0.97
N GLY A 100 -10.19 36.22 1.18
CA GLY A 100 -9.64 37.47 1.74
C GLY A 100 -9.65 37.71 3.26
N ALA A 101 -8.44 37.73 3.87
CA ALA A 101 -7.82 38.91 4.51
C ALA A 101 -6.64 38.51 5.43
N GLU A 102 -5.40 38.69 4.95
CA GLU A 102 -4.21 39.03 5.77
C GLU A 102 -4.08 40.57 5.78
N PRO A 103 -3.43 41.28 6.75
CA PRO A 103 -2.06 40.97 7.22
C PRO A 103 -1.67 41.42 8.66
N SER A 104 -0.37 41.29 8.99
CA SER A 104 0.44 41.97 10.06
C SER A 104 0.38 41.40 11.49
N ALA A 105 1.48 41.17 12.23
CA ALA A 105 2.91 41.45 12.03
C ALA A 105 3.79 40.60 12.99
N GLU A 106 5.01 40.27 12.56
CA GLU A 106 6.22 39.84 13.33
C GLU A 106 6.73 40.98 14.29
N PRO A 107 7.83 40.91 15.11
CA PRO A 107 8.99 39.97 15.12
C PRO A 107 9.70 39.65 16.48
N SER A 108 10.80 38.88 16.40
CA SER A 108 11.99 38.79 17.31
C SER A 108 11.91 37.92 18.59
N ALA A 109 12.93 37.20 19.09
CA ALA A 109 14.26 36.68 18.67
C ALA A 109 14.80 35.81 19.88
N PRO A 110 16.08 35.44 20.05
CA PRO A 110 16.56 34.05 20.14
C PRO A 110 17.28 33.69 21.49
N SER A 111 17.98 32.53 21.48
CA SER A 111 19.20 32.18 22.26
C SER A 111 19.13 31.09 23.36
N ASP A 112 19.90 30.03 23.07
CA ASP A 112 20.93 29.39 23.89
C ASP A 112 20.64 29.03 25.36
N LEU A 113 20.60 27.72 25.63
CA LEU A 113 21.13 27.15 26.88
C LEU A 113 21.64 25.72 26.65
N GLN A 114 22.97 25.62 26.52
CA GLN A 114 23.75 24.42 26.81
C GLN A 114 23.38 23.88 28.20
N THR A 115 23.23 22.56 28.32
CA THR A 115 23.46 21.87 29.60
C THR A 115 24.23 20.58 29.32
N ASP A 116 25.52 20.72 29.56
CA ASP A 116 26.53 19.69 29.77
C ASP A 116 26.20 18.93 31.06
N ILE A 117 26.00 17.60 31.01
CA ILE A 117 26.24 16.68 32.14
C ILE A 117 26.67 15.30 31.61
N GLN A 118 27.96 14.99 31.72
CA GLN A 118 28.48 13.61 31.87
C GLN A 118 28.75 13.34 33.37
N PRO A 119 28.47 12.13 33.89
CA PRO A 119 29.16 11.62 35.07
C PRO A 119 30.14 10.50 34.70
N GLN A 120 31.41 10.70 35.08
CA GLN A 120 32.50 9.72 35.05
C GLN A 120 32.38 8.76 36.24
N GLU A 121 32.45 7.46 36.00
CA GLU A 121 32.51 6.42 37.02
C GLU A 121 33.90 6.37 37.68
N GLY A 122 33.91 6.33 39.01
CA GLY A 122 35.12 6.34 39.83
C GLY A 122 35.45 4.98 40.45
N ALA A 123 36.73 4.63 40.30
CA ALA A 123 37.64 4.04 41.29
C ALA A 123 37.36 2.65 41.90
N THR A 124 38.15 1.68 41.41
CA THR A 124 38.72 0.54 42.16
C THR A 124 39.71 0.99 43.24
N PRO A 125 39.92 0.15 44.25
CA PRO A 125 41.28 -0.30 44.58
C PRO A 125 41.49 -1.80 44.37
#